data_AF-A0A2I0IRZ8-F1
#
_entry.id   AF-A0A2I0IRZ8-F1
#
_cell.length_a   1.000
_cell.length_b   1.000
_cell.length_c   1.000
_cell.angle_alpha   90.00
_cell.angle_beta   90.00
_cell.angle_gamma   90.00
#
_symmetry.space_group_name_H-M   'P 1'
#
loop_
_entity.id
_entity.type
_entity.pdbx_description
1 polymer ?
#
loop_
_entity_poly.entity_id
_entity_poly.type
_entity_poly.pdbx_seq_one_letter_code
_entity_poly.pdbx_strand_id
1 'polypeptide(L)'
;MASALLRFVAAMGRNVTVANTFSTFALITLFTLGGVVLSREQMKRWWMWGYWLSPMMYGQNAIVVNEFLGKSWSHIPPNSTEPLGIQVLKARGFFPHAYWYWIGVGALFGFVIIFNFGFSIALAYLKPFRNSQAAKSDNTETAGGVTGLSARGENREERRVSRHSSSSSSTMPTTASNVNGRRGMVLPFEQHCITFDEIKYSVDMPE
;
A
#
# COMPACT_ATOMS: atom_id res chain seq x y z
N MET A 1 -10.53 -9.13 -6.38
CA MET A 1 -10.02 -9.74 -5.13
C MET A 1 -8.54 -9.42 -4.90
N ALA A 2 -7.59 -10.00 -5.66
CA ALA A 2 -6.16 -9.92 -5.33
C ALA A 2 -5.59 -8.48 -5.17
N SER A 3 -6.01 -7.55 -6.03
CA SER A 3 -5.62 -6.13 -5.93
C SER A 3 -6.04 -5.44 -4.62
N ALA A 4 -7.11 -5.87 -3.96
CA ALA A 4 -7.52 -5.35 -2.66
C ALA A 4 -6.63 -5.91 -1.53
N LEU A 5 -6.31 -7.20 -1.57
CA LEU A 5 -5.36 -7.82 -0.64
C LEU A 5 -3.97 -7.16 -0.72
N LEU A 6 -3.43 -6.97 -1.93
CA LEU A 6 -2.11 -6.36 -2.13
C LEU A 6 -2.07 -4.91 -1.62
N ARG A 7 -3.14 -4.14 -1.85
CA ARG A 7 -3.28 -2.77 -1.29
C ARG A 7 -3.37 -2.77 0.23
N PHE A 8 -4.13 -3.70 0.82
CA PHE A 8 -4.23 -3.86 2.27
C PHE A 8 -2.86 -4.20 2.91
N VAL A 9 -2.13 -5.17 2.35
CA VAL A 9 -0.77 -5.53 2.81
C VAL A 9 0.21 -4.35 2.66
N ALA A 10 0.12 -3.58 1.57
CA ALA A 10 0.92 -2.37 1.38
C ALA A 10 0.64 -1.28 2.43
N ALA A 11 -0.64 -1.02 2.74
CA ALA A 11 -1.03 -0.06 3.76
C ALA A 11 -0.59 -0.51 5.16
N MET A 12 -0.77 -1.79 5.51
CA MET A 12 -0.27 -2.38 6.76
C MET A 12 1.25 -2.27 6.90
N GLY A 13 1.98 -2.59 5.83
CA GLY A 13 3.44 -2.63 5.83
C GLY A 13 4.10 -1.26 6.04
N ARG A 14 3.45 -0.16 5.62
CA ARG A 14 3.92 1.25 5.72
C ARG A 14 5.29 1.56 5.11
N ASN A 15 6.00 0.56 4.60
CA ASN A 15 7.32 0.61 3.99
C ASN A 15 7.35 -0.42 2.84
N VAL A 16 7.90 -0.03 1.69
CA VAL A 16 7.85 -0.84 0.45
C VAL A 16 8.54 -2.20 0.62
N THR A 17 9.69 -2.24 1.29
CA THR A 17 10.44 -3.50 1.51
C THR A 17 9.67 -4.45 2.42
N VAL A 18 9.10 -3.94 3.52
CA VAL A 18 8.28 -4.73 4.44
C VAL A 18 7.03 -5.26 3.74
N ALA A 19 6.32 -4.39 3.02
CA ALA A 19 5.13 -4.74 2.25
C ALA A 19 5.41 -5.83 1.20
N ASN A 20 6.53 -5.74 0.47
CA ASN A 20 6.88 -6.71 -0.56
C ASN A 20 7.17 -8.11 0.03
N THR A 21 7.93 -8.18 1.12
CA THR A 21 8.24 -9.45 1.81
C THR A 21 6.97 -10.09 2.38
N PHE A 22 6.11 -9.33 3.07
CA PHE A 22 4.83 -9.84 3.58
C PHE A 22 3.86 -10.24 2.47
N SER A 23 3.82 -9.48 1.36
CA SER A 23 3.03 -9.81 0.18
C SER A 23 3.47 -11.13 -0.45
N THR A 24 4.78 -11.33 -0.61
CA THR A 24 5.36 -12.56 -1.18
C THR A 24 5.03 -13.78 -0.31
N PHE A 25 5.20 -13.65 1.02
CA PHE A 25 4.80 -14.69 1.97
C PHE A 25 3.29 -14.98 1.89
N ALA A 26 2.44 -13.96 1.92
CA ALA A 26 0.99 -14.12 1.86
C ALA A 26 0.52 -14.80 0.56
N LEU A 27 1.13 -14.50 -0.59
CA LEU A 27 0.82 -15.18 -1.86
C LEU A 27 1.17 -16.67 -1.82
N ILE A 28 2.34 -17.04 -1.27
CA ILE A 28 2.76 -18.44 -1.10
C ILE A 28 1.82 -19.17 -0.14
N THR A 29 1.45 -18.54 0.99
CA THR A 29 0.48 -19.07 1.96
C THR A 29 -0.90 -19.29 1.33
N LEU A 30 -1.40 -18.35 0.53
CA LEU A 30 -2.69 -18.50 -0.15
C LEU A 30 -2.67 -19.58 -1.25
N PHE A 31 -1.55 -19.73 -1.97
CA PHE A 31 -1.41 -20.74 -3.02
C PHE A 31 -1.35 -22.17 -2.44
N THR A 32 -0.57 -22.36 -1.37
CA THR A 32 -0.48 -23.64 -0.63
C THR A 32 -1.81 -24.02 0.03
N LEU A 33 -2.53 -23.06 0.61
CA LEU A 33 -3.84 -23.25 1.23
C LEU A 33 -5.02 -23.23 0.24
N GLY A 34 -4.79 -23.19 -1.08
CA GLY A 34 -5.87 -23.19 -2.08
C GLY A 34 -6.61 -24.53 -2.24
N GLY A 35 -5.94 -25.64 -1.94
CA GLY A 35 -6.48 -27.01 -2.10
C GLY A 35 -5.89 -27.79 -3.27
N VAL A 36 -5.37 -27.13 -4.31
CA VAL A 36 -4.69 -27.80 -5.43
C VAL A 36 -3.33 -28.40 -5.00
N VAL A 37 -2.53 -27.64 -4.25
CA VAL A 37 -1.18 -28.03 -3.80
C VAL A 37 -1.23 -29.02 -2.64
N LEU A 38 -1.99 -28.67 -1.60
CA LEU A 38 -2.23 -29.52 -0.43
C LEU A 38 -3.72 -29.83 -0.36
N SER A 39 -4.10 -31.10 -0.53
CA SER A 39 -5.51 -31.48 -0.47
C SER A 39 -6.07 -31.29 0.93
N ARG A 40 -7.33 -30.85 1.02
CA ARG A 40 -8.06 -30.59 2.28
C ARG A 40 -8.00 -31.78 3.24
N GLU A 41 -8.05 -33.00 2.72
CA GLU A 41 -8.12 -34.25 3.50
C GLU A 41 -6.78 -34.63 4.14
N GLN A 42 -5.67 -34.20 3.53
CA GLN A 42 -4.31 -34.47 4.02
C GLN A 42 -3.88 -33.43 5.08
N MET A 43 -4.64 -32.35 5.25
CA MET A 43 -4.24 -31.24 6.11
C MET A 43 -4.66 -31.44 7.57
N LYS A 44 -3.72 -31.25 8.50
CA LYS A 44 -3.93 -31.44 9.94
C LYS A 44 -5.04 -30.53 10.47
N ARG A 45 -5.88 -31.05 11.37
CA ARG A 45 -7.12 -30.39 11.86
C ARG A 45 -6.92 -28.93 12.30
N TRP A 46 -5.79 -28.60 12.96
CA TRP A 46 -5.51 -27.23 13.42
C TRP A 46 -5.11 -26.26 12.30
N TRP A 47 -4.63 -26.73 11.15
CA TRP A 47 -4.36 -25.92 9.95
C TRP A 47 -5.60 -25.74 9.07
N MET A 48 -6.69 -26.48 9.31
CA MET A 48 -7.90 -26.40 8.50
C MET A 48 -8.50 -24.98 8.46
N TRP A 49 -8.34 -24.21 9.53
CA TRP A 49 -8.72 -22.78 9.58
C TRP A 49 -8.04 -21.93 8.50
N GLY A 50 -6.79 -22.23 8.13
CA GLY A 50 -6.08 -21.48 7.08
C GLY A 50 -6.71 -21.66 5.69
N TYR A 51 -7.18 -22.88 5.38
CA TYR A 51 -7.92 -23.19 4.15
C TYR A 51 -9.28 -22.48 4.13
N TRP A 52 -10.02 -22.48 5.24
CA TRP A 52 -11.28 -21.72 5.37
C TRP A 52 -11.10 -20.20 5.33
N LEU A 53 -9.95 -19.68 5.73
CA LEU A 53 -9.60 -18.26 5.65
C LEU A 53 -9.03 -17.86 4.26
N SER A 54 -8.64 -18.83 3.44
CA SER A 54 -7.99 -18.57 2.14
C SER A 54 -9.00 -18.16 1.05
N PRO A 55 -9.06 -16.89 0.58
CA PRO A 55 -9.83 -16.51 -0.60
C PRO A 55 -9.51 -17.34 -1.86
N MET A 56 -8.29 -17.89 -1.96
CA MET A 56 -7.89 -18.75 -3.06
C MET A 56 -8.67 -20.07 -3.08
N MET A 57 -8.99 -20.64 -1.90
CA MET A 57 -9.76 -21.88 -1.77
C MET A 57 -11.14 -21.78 -2.40
N TYR A 58 -11.84 -20.66 -2.14
CA TYR A 58 -13.17 -20.41 -2.67
C TYR A 58 -13.17 -20.22 -4.18
N GLY A 59 -12.17 -19.53 -4.73
CA GLY A 59 -11.99 -19.38 -6.17
C GLY A 59 -11.64 -20.69 -6.88
N GLN A 60 -10.71 -21.47 -6.32
CA GLN A 60 -10.32 -22.77 -6.87
C GLN A 60 -11.50 -23.76 -6.84
N ASN A 61 -12.25 -23.84 -5.74
CA ASN A 61 -13.46 -24.68 -5.68
C ASN A 61 -14.51 -24.25 -6.71
N ALA A 62 -14.81 -22.95 -6.85
CA ALA A 62 -15.83 -22.50 -7.80
C ALA A 62 -15.48 -22.83 -9.26
N ILE A 63 -14.22 -22.67 -9.67
CA ILE A 63 -13.75 -23.02 -11.02
C ILE A 63 -13.80 -24.54 -11.21
N VAL A 64 -13.25 -25.31 -10.28
CA VAL A 64 -13.23 -26.79 -10.36
C VAL A 64 -14.66 -27.36 -10.41
N VAL A 65 -15.58 -26.85 -9.60
CA VAL A 65 -17.00 -27.27 -9.62
C VAL A 65 -17.69 -26.88 -10.93
N ASN A 66 -17.38 -25.71 -11.51
CA ASN A 66 -17.93 -25.31 -12.81
C ASN A 66 -17.52 -26.26 -13.94
N GLU A 67 -16.22 -26.56 -14.04
CA GLU A 67 -15.70 -27.39 -15.14
C GLU A 67 -16.14 -28.85 -15.04
N PHE A 68 -15.96 -29.48 -13.87
CA PHE A 68 -16.16 -30.92 -13.72
C PHE A 68 -17.62 -31.35 -13.53
N LEU A 69 -18.56 -30.41 -13.32
CA LEU A 69 -20.00 -30.68 -13.46
C LEU A 69 -20.50 -30.38 -14.89
N GLY A 70 -19.63 -29.89 -15.77
CA GLY A 70 -19.94 -29.66 -17.19
C GLY A 70 -20.17 -30.94 -17.98
N LYS A 71 -20.94 -30.83 -19.07
CA LYS A 71 -21.33 -31.95 -19.96
C LYS A 71 -20.17 -32.82 -20.46
N SER A 72 -18.96 -32.27 -20.61
CA SER A 72 -17.76 -33.01 -21.03
C SER A 72 -17.26 -34.01 -19.98
N TRP A 73 -17.70 -33.88 -18.73
CA TRP A 73 -17.35 -34.74 -17.59
C TRP A 73 -18.53 -35.56 -17.07
N SER A 74 -19.71 -35.45 -17.70
CA SER A 74 -20.92 -36.19 -17.29
C SER A 74 -20.97 -37.65 -17.79
N HIS A 75 -19.92 -38.12 -18.47
CA HIS A 75 -19.79 -39.50 -18.90
C HIS A 75 -19.60 -40.44 -17.70
N ILE A 76 -20.27 -41.60 -17.73
CA ILE A 76 -20.25 -42.60 -16.65
C ILE A 76 -19.39 -43.78 -17.12
N PRO A 77 -18.26 -44.10 -16.45
CA PRO A 77 -17.45 -45.29 -16.75
C PRO A 77 -18.22 -46.59 -16.48
N PRO A 78 -17.97 -47.69 -17.21
CA PRO A 78 -18.75 -48.93 -17.10
C PRO A 78 -18.68 -49.62 -15.72
N ASN A 79 -17.74 -49.23 -14.84
CA ASN A 79 -17.57 -49.78 -13.49
C ASN A 79 -18.06 -48.80 -12.38
N SER A 80 -18.83 -47.76 -12.70
CA SER A 80 -19.24 -46.73 -11.74
C SER A 80 -20.69 -46.27 -11.94
N THR A 81 -21.33 -45.82 -10.86
CA THR A 81 -22.65 -45.17 -10.87
C THR A 81 -22.58 -43.65 -10.89
N GLU A 82 -21.39 -43.05 -10.77
CA GLU A 82 -21.20 -41.59 -10.74
C GLU A 82 -20.50 -41.05 -12.00
N PRO A 83 -20.86 -39.85 -12.48
CA PRO A 83 -20.11 -39.11 -13.49
C PRO A 83 -18.62 -38.99 -13.20
N LEU A 84 -17.79 -39.09 -14.24
CA LEU A 84 -16.32 -39.00 -14.14
C LEU A 84 -15.85 -37.74 -13.38
N GLY A 85 -16.46 -36.59 -13.63
CA GLY A 85 -16.08 -35.35 -12.96
C GLY A 85 -16.31 -35.36 -11.44
N ILE A 86 -17.38 -36.01 -10.96
CA ILE A 86 -17.65 -36.16 -9.52
C ILE A 86 -16.59 -37.06 -8.87
N GLN A 87 -16.18 -38.13 -9.55
CA GLN A 87 -15.10 -39.00 -9.10
C GLN A 87 -13.76 -38.24 -8.99
N VAL A 88 -13.43 -37.39 -9.97
CA VAL A 88 -12.21 -36.58 -9.95
C VAL A 88 -12.22 -35.56 -8.81
N LEU A 89 -13.34 -34.89 -8.53
CA LEU A 89 -13.45 -33.95 -7.40
C LEU A 89 -13.25 -34.66 -6.06
N LYS A 90 -13.93 -35.80 -5.85
CA LYS A 90 -13.76 -36.63 -4.65
C LYS A 90 -12.31 -37.10 -4.50
N ALA A 91 -11.72 -37.66 -5.56
CA ALA A 91 -10.33 -38.16 -5.54
C ALA A 91 -9.27 -37.07 -5.28
N ARG A 92 -9.61 -35.78 -5.45
CA ARG A 92 -8.74 -34.64 -5.12
C ARG A 92 -9.08 -33.95 -3.79
N GLY A 93 -10.20 -34.30 -3.15
CA GLY A 93 -10.68 -33.68 -1.91
C GLY A 93 -11.42 -32.34 -2.09
N PHE A 94 -12.00 -32.11 -3.27
CA PHE A 94 -12.85 -30.97 -3.59
C PHE A 94 -14.35 -31.30 -3.41
N PHE A 95 -15.18 -30.28 -3.17
CA PHE A 95 -16.60 -30.47 -2.88
C PHE A 95 -17.44 -30.65 -4.17
N PRO A 96 -18.12 -31.80 -4.40
CA PRO A 96 -18.74 -32.11 -5.69
C PRO A 96 -20.13 -31.47 -5.93
N HIS A 97 -20.56 -30.49 -5.12
CA HIS A 97 -21.92 -29.95 -5.18
C HIS A 97 -21.97 -28.58 -5.87
N ALA A 98 -22.88 -28.42 -6.84
CA ALA A 98 -23.00 -27.20 -7.66
C ALA A 98 -23.12 -25.87 -6.88
N TYR A 99 -23.69 -25.88 -5.66
CA TYR A 99 -23.80 -24.68 -4.83
C TYR A 99 -22.44 -24.10 -4.40
N TRP A 100 -21.34 -24.86 -4.51
CA TRP A 100 -19.99 -24.37 -4.24
C TRP A 100 -19.49 -23.34 -5.27
N TYR A 101 -20.09 -23.29 -6.46
CA TYR A 101 -19.91 -22.17 -7.38
C TYR A 101 -20.38 -20.86 -6.73
N TRP A 102 -21.63 -20.82 -6.25
CA TRP A 102 -22.24 -19.64 -5.66
C TRP A 102 -21.60 -19.22 -4.33
N ILE A 103 -21.23 -20.18 -3.46
CA ILE A 103 -20.51 -19.84 -2.23
C ILE A 103 -19.12 -19.27 -2.55
N GLY A 104 -18.48 -19.72 -3.63
CA GLY A 104 -17.19 -19.20 -4.06
C GLY A 104 -17.27 -17.77 -4.60
N VAL A 105 -18.27 -17.48 -5.44
CA VAL A 105 -18.56 -16.12 -5.93
C VAL A 105 -18.88 -15.18 -4.76
N GLY A 106 -19.77 -15.60 -3.86
CA GLY A 106 -20.15 -14.83 -2.67
C GLY A 106 -18.98 -14.55 -1.72
N ALA A 107 -18.17 -15.58 -1.42
CA ALA A 107 -16.99 -15.44 -0.58
C ALA A 107 -15.94 -14.51 -1.22
N LEU A 108 -15.65 -14.65 -2.52
CA LEU A 108 -14.72 -13.77 -3.23
C LEU A 108 -15.17 -12.29 -3.20
N PHE A 109 -16.47 -12.03 -3.33
CA PHE A 109 -17.04 -10.69 -3.20
C PHE A 109 -16.94 -10.15 -1.76
N GLY A 110 -17.27 -10.98 -0.76
CA GLY A 110 -17.10 -10.65 0.66
C GLY A 110 -15.64 -10.31 1.01
N PHE A 111 -14.68 -11.09 0.51
CA PHE A 111 -13.25 -10.79 0.66
C PHE A 111 -12.83 -9.48 -0.01
N VAL A 112 -13.43 -9.09 -1.16
CA VAL A 112 -13.19 -7.76 -1.75
C VAL A 112 -13.63 -6.66 -0.80
N ILE A 113 -14.81 -6.77 -0.17
CA ILE A 113 -15.28 -5.79 0.81
C ILE A 113 -14.36 -5.75 2.03
N ILE A 114 -14.05 -6.92 2.61
CA ILE A 114 -13.21 -7.03 3.82
C ILE A 114 -11.82 -6.42 3.60
N PHE A 115 -11.14 -6.72 2.48
CA PHE A 115 -9.80 -6.16 2.22
C PHE A 115 -9.82 -4.68 1.87
N ASN A 116 -10.87 -4.14 1.22
CA ASN A 116 -10.98 -2.70 1.01
C ASN A 116 -11.32 -1.96 2.31
N PHE A 117 -12.19 -2.51 3.17
CA PHE A 117 -12.50 -1.94 4.48
C PHE A 117 -11.27 -1.96 5.40
N GLY A 118 -10.54 -3.08 5.43
CA GLY A 118 -9.26 -3.20 6.13
C GLY A 118 -8.20 -2.22 5.59
N PHE A 119 -8.16 -1.97 4.28
CA PHE A 119 -7.29 -0.96 3.66
C PHE A 119 -7.67 0.47 4.08
N SER A 120 -8.95 0.81 4.12
CA SER A 120 -9.43 2.12 4.61
C SER A 120 -9.10 2.32 6.09
N ILE A 121 -9.32 1.30 6.94
CA ILE A 121 -8.91 1.32 8.36
C ILE A 121 -7.40 1.46 8.49
N ALA A 122 -6.62 0.70 7.70
CA ALA A 122 -5.18 0.80 7.70
C ALA A 122 -4.72 2.23 7.42
N LEU A 123 -5.22 2.87 6.35
CA LEU A 123 -4.88 4.27 6.04
C LEU A 123 -5.38 5.28 7.09
N ALA A 124 -6.53 5.04 7.74
CA ALA A 124 -7.08 5.95 8.74
C ALA A 124 -6.28 5.97 10.07
N TYR A 125 -5.73 4.83 10.50
CA TYR A 125 -5.05 4.71 11.80
C TYR A 125 -3.51 4.59 11.70
N LEU A 126 -2.96 4.08 10.60
CA LEU A 126 -1.52 3.88 10.45
C LEU A 126 -0.82 5.15 9.95
N LYS A 127 -0.34 5.96 10.89
CA LYS A 127 0.52 7.11 10.59
C LYS A 127 1.75 6.68 9.75
N PRO A 128 2.17 7.48 8.75
CA PRO A 128 3.37 7.22 7.96
C PRO A 128 4.61 6.98 8.84
N PHE A 129 5.42 5.97 8.51
CA PHE A 129 6.61 5.61 9.30
C PHE A 129 7.68 6.71 9.32
N ARG A 130 7.73 7.53 8.27
CA ARG A 130 8.56 8.73 8.18
C ARG A 130 7.63 9.93 8.36
N ASN A 131 7.85 10.71 9.42
CA ASN A 131 7.25 12.03 9.55
C ASN A 131 7.52 12.82 8.27
N SER A 132 6.51 13.50 7.73
CA SER A 132 6.69 14.35 6.57
C SER A 132 7.55 15.56 6.95
N GLN A 133 8.86 15.44 6.73
CA GLN A 133 9.61 16.55 6.13
C GLN A 133 9.10 16.75 4.70
N ALA A 134 7.85 17.21 4.60
CA ALA A 134 7.50 18.11 3.52
C ALA A 134 8.41 19.33 3.70
N ALA A 135 8.97 19.84 2.61
CA ALA A 135 9.59 21.16 2.65
C ALA A 135 8.51 22.14 3.14
N LYS A 136 8.72 22.75 4.31
CA LYS A 136 7.80 23.76 4.84
C LYS A 136 8.04 25.02 4.02
N SER A 137 7.33 25.14 2.90
CA SER A 137 7.30 26.33 2.05
C SER A 137 6.61 27.45 2.82
N ASP A 138 7.37 28.10 3.69
CA ASP A 138 6.95 29.20 4.54
C ASP A 138 6.89 30.49 3.71
N ASN A 139 6.05 30.47 2.67
CA ASN A 139 5.84 31.56 1.73
C ASN A 139 4.96 32.65 2.38
N THR A 140 5.49 33.22 3.45
CA THR A 140 5.00 34.47 4.04
C THR A 140 5.71 35.65 3.36
N GLU A 141 4.99 36.76 3.21
CA GLU A 141 5.42 38.08 2.69
C GLU A 141 5.24 38.40 1.18
N THR A 142 4.07 38.99 0.90
CA THR A 142 3.86 40.29 0.22
C THR A 142 4.64 40.67 -1.06
N ALA A 143 3.94 40.63 -2.20
CA ALA A 143 4.04 41.62 -3.29
C ALA A 143 2.65 41.79 -3.96
N GLY A 144 2.29 43.00 -4.41
CA GLY A 144 0.92 43.34 -4.86
C GLY A 144 0.68 43.25 -6.37
N GLY A 145 -0.58 43.02 -6.80
CA GLY A 145 -0.90 42.74 -8.21
C GLY A 145 -2.38 42.87 -8.66
N VAL A 146 -3.11 43.90 -8.20
CA VAL A 146 -4.37 44.42 -8.79
C VAL A 146 -5.55 43.44 -9.01
N THR A 147 -6.52 43.44 -8.09
CA THR A 147 -7.95 43.73 -8.39
C THR A 147 -8.77 43.80 -7.10
N GLY A 148 -9.51 44.90 -6.88
CA GLY A 148 -10.37 45.06 -5.70
C GLY A 148 -10.56 46.52 -5.29
N LEU A 149 -11.68 47.14 -5.70
CA LEU A 149 -12.05 48.52 -5.37
C LEU A 149 -13.24 48.55 -4.41
N SER A 150 -13.05 49.02 -3.16
CA SER A 150 -14.02 49.85 -2.41
C SER A 150 -13.45 50.30 -1.05
N ALA A 151 -13.94 51.43 -0.52
CA ALA A 151 -13.64 52.06 0.79
C ALA A 151 -12.14 52.31 1.12
N ARG A 152 -11.57 53.53 1.17
CA ARG A 152 -11.97 54.88 1.66
C ARG A 152 -11.95 55.03 3.20
N GLY A 153 -10.93 55.75 3.69
CA GLY A 153 -10.61 56.01 5.11
C GLY A 153 -9.08 55.98 5.31
N GLU A 154 -8.29 56.99 4.94
CA GLU A 154 -8.19 58.39 5.45
C GLU A 154 -7.31 58.52 6.73
N ASN A 155 -6.32 59.44 6.69
CA ASN A 155 -5.42 59.87 7.78
C ASN A 155 -4.35 58.85 8.30
N ARG A 156 -3.18 59.26 8.82
CA ARG A 156 -2.36 60.49 8.65
C ARG A 156 -0.91 60.22 9.15
N GLU A 157 0.02 61.11 8.76
CA GLU A 157 1.42 61.26 9.19
C GLU A 157 1.74 60.91 10.67
N GLU A 158 2.90 60.29 10.95
CA GLU A 158 4.04 61.05 11.54
C GLU A 158 5.40 60.33 11.40
N ARG A 159 6.48 61.02 11.83
CA ARG A 159 7.89 60.74 11.47
C ARG A 159 8.81 61.06 12.65
N ARG A 160 9.66 60.13 13.11
CA ARG A 160 10.79 60.43 14.02
C ARG A 160 11.88 59.35 14.03
N VAL A 161 13.08 59.73 14.50
CA VAL A 161 14.35 59.00 14.38
C VAL A 161 15.21 59.24 15.63
N SER A 162 15.88 58.23 16.21
CA SER A 162 17.27 58.32 16.76
C SER A 162 17.78 57.12 17.58
N ARG A 163 19.00 56.66 17.22
CA ARG A 163 20.20 56.44 18.06
C ARG A 163 20.18 55.53 19.32
N HIS A 164 20.83 54.37 19.18
CA HIS A 164 22.13 54.01 19.81
C HIS A 164 22.36 54.24 21.33
N SER A 165 22.65 53.15 22.06
CA SER A 165 23.89 52.97 22.85
C SER A 165 24.06 51.52 23.36
N SER A 166 25.21 51.20 23.97
CA SER A 166 25.68 49.85 24.32
C SER A 166 25.92 49.66 25.82
N SER A 167 25.82 48.42 26.33
CA SER A 167 26.49 48.02 27.58
C SER A 167 26.86 46.52 27.59
N SER A 168 27.85 46.16 28.41
CA SER A 168 28.43 44.82 28.51
C SER A 168 28.58 44.39 29.97
N SER A 169 28.42 43.10 30.25
CA SER A 169 28.85 42.47 31.51
C SER A 169 28.99 40.95 31.33
N SER A 170 29.95 40.34 32.03
CA SER A 170 30.34 38.94 31.88
C SER A 170 30.33 38.20 33.21
N THR A 171 29.72 36.99 33.24
CA THR A 171 29.81 36.08 34.40
C THR A 171 29.82 34.62 33.98
N MET A 172 30.66 33.83 34.66
CA MET A 172 30.84 32.36 34.61
C MET A 172 30.89 31.89 36.09
N PRO A 173 30.81 30.59 36.45
CA PRO A 173 30.91 29.36 35.65
C PRO A 173 29.53 28.63 35.56
N THR A 174 29.29 27.30 35.51
CA THR A 174 30.07 26.10 35.85
C THR A 174 29.62 24.82 35.12
N THR A 175 30.51 23.83 35.11
CA THR A 175 30.45 22.45 34.59
C THR A 175 29.15 21.67 34.80
N ALA A 176 28.63 21.09 33.72
CA ALA A 176 27.97 19.78 33.71
C ALA A 176 28.22 19.09 32.36
N SER A 177 28.87 17.91 32.37
CA SER A 177 29.18 17.16 31.15
C SER A 177 28.08 16.14 30.84
N ASN A 178 27.63 16.07 29.58
CA ASN A 178 27.02 14.87 29.03
C ASN A 178 27.32 14.76 27.53
N VAL A 179 27.51 13.54 27.02
CA VAL A 179 28.31 13.29 25.81
C VAL A 179 27.51 12.58 24.71
N ASN A 180 27.62 13.11 23.49
CA ASN A 180 27.28 12.48 22.20
C ASN A 180 25.88 11.86 22.01
N GLY A 181 24.97 12.64 21.44
CA GLY A 181 24.01 12.15 20.45
C GLY A 181 24.31 12.81 19.10
N ARG A 182 24.86 12.06 18.12
CA ARG A 182 25.32 12.62 16.83
C ARG A 182 24.15 13.24 16.05
N ARG A 183 24.01 14.58 16.11
CA ARG A 183 23.25 15.34 15.11
C ARG A 183 23.99 15.23 13.79
N GLY A 184 23.48 14.40 12.88
CA GLY A 184 23.93 14.40 11.48
C GLY A 184 23.71 15.79 10.90
N MET A 185 24.72 16.33 10.21
CA MET A 185 24.64 17.62 9.56
C MET A 185 23.65 17.54 8.39
N VAL A 186 22.42 17.98 8.62
CA VAL A 186 21.43 18.17 7.55
C VAL A 186 21.83 19.44 6.80
N LEU A 187 22.66 19.29 5.78
CA LEU A 187 22.86 20.35 4.79
C LEU A 187 21.50 20.63 4.12
N PRO A 188 21.04 21.89 4.05
CA PRO A 188 19.85 22.23 3.28
C PRO A 188 20.16 21.97 1.80
N PHE A 189 19.48 20.99 1.21
CA PHE A 189 19.62 20.68 -0.22
C PHE A 189 18.65 21.54 -1.02
N GLU A 190 19.16 22.61 -1.61
CA GLU A 190 18.39 23.47 -2.51
C GLU A 190 18.24 22.78 -3.87
N GLN A 191 17.00 22.49 -4.26
CA GLN A 191 16.69 21.78 -5.50
C GLN A 191 16.68 22.74 -6.70
N HIS A 192 17.86 23.10 -7.19
CA HIS A 192 17.98 23.68 -8.52
C HIS A 192 17.65 22.63 -9.58
N CYS A 193 16.61 22.90 -10.38
CA CYS A 193 16.35 22.15 -11.61
C CYS A 193 16.92 22.93 -12.79
N ILE A 194 17.53 22.22 -13.75
CA ILE A 194 17.90 22.76 -15.05
C ILE A 194 17.14 21.99 -16.11
N THR A 195 16.43 22.71 -16.97
CA THR A 195 15.72 22.19 -18.13
C THR A 195 16.30 22.85 -19.36
N PHE A 196 16.79 22.04 -20.30
CA PHE A 196 17.28 22.54 -21.57
C PHE A 196 16.17 22.44 -22.61
N ASP A 197 15.92 23.53 -23.32
CA ASP A 197 15.10 23.57 -24.51
C ASP A 197 16.02 23.74 -25.74
N GLU A 198 15.60 23.21 -26.90
CA GLU A 198 16.36 23.16 -28.16
C GLU A 198 17.89 22.88 -28.06
N ILE A 199 18.33 21.79 -27.42
CA ILE A 199 19.75 21.37 -27.52
C ILE A 199 20.06 21.01 -28.98
N LYS A 200 20.86 21.85 -29.64
CA LYS A 200 21.50 21.58 -30.93
C LYS A 200 22.98 21.35 -30.69
N TYR A 201 23.50 20.21 -31.15
CA TYR A 201 24.92 19.88 -31.14
C TYR A 201 25.38 19.54 -32.56
N SER A 202 26.61 19.89 -32.88
CA SER A 202 27.31 19.48 -34.10
C SER A 202 28.58 18.74 -33.72
N VAL A 203 29.02 17.82 -34.58
CA VAL A 203 30.29 17.12 -34.47
C VAL A 203 31.01 17.35 -35.79
N ASP A 204 32.15 18.04 -35.75
CA ASP A 204 32.99 18.15 -36.94
C ASP A 204 33.54 16.78 -37.31
N MET A 205 33.42 16.42 -38.59
CA MET A 205 34.06 15.22 -39.12
C MET A 205 35.52 15.55 -39.47
N PRO A 206 36.50 14.68 -39.11
CA PRO A 206 37.85 14.79 -39.63
C PRO A 206 37.88 14.43 -41.11
N GLU A 207 38.85 15.01 -41.84
CA GLU A 207 39.23 14.60 -43.21
C GLU A 207 40.11 13.34 -43.22
#